data_AF-A0A704GT34-F1
#
_entry.id   AF-A0A704GT34-F1
#
_cell.length_a   1.000
_cell.length_b   1.000
_cell.length_c   1.000
_cell.angle_alpha   90.00
_cell.angle_beta   90.00
_cell.angle_gamma   90.00
#
_symmetry.space_group_name_H-M   'P 1'
#
loop_
_entity.id
_entity.type
_entity.pdbx_description
1 polymer ?
#
loop_
_entity_poly.entity_id
_entity_poly.type
_entity_poly.pdbx_seq_one_letter_code
_entity_poly.pdbx_strand_id
1 'polypeptide(L)' 'MPLDQHTPLLFQWFERNPSRFGENQIPIINTQQNPYLNNIINAAIIEKERTIGVLVDGNFSAGQKKALAKLEKQYENI' A
#
# COMPACT_ATOMS: atom_id res chain seq x y z
N MET A 1 -7.76 9.02 26.43
CA MET A 1 -8.98 9.00 25.60
C MET A 1 -8.93 7.73 24.75
N PRO A 2 -10.04 6.99 24.58
CA PRO A 2 -10.06 5.82 23.70
C PRO A 2 -9.98 6.23 22.23
N LEU A 3 -9.33 5.39 21.42
CA LEU A 3 -9.42 5.46 19.95
C LEU A 3 -10.56 4.55 19.52
N ASP A 4 -11.50 5.06 18.75
CA ASP A 4 -12.61 4.26 18.27
C ASP A 4 -12.16 3.28 17.17
N GLN A 5 -13.06 2.35 16.85
CA GLN A 5 -12.85 1.34 15.82
C GLN A 5 -12.88 1.91 14.38
N HIS A 6 -13.20 3.18 14.18
CA HIS A 6 -13.15 3.84 12.88
C HIS A 6 -11.87 4.66 12.68
N THR A 7 -11.03 4.77 13.71
CA THR A 7 -9.71 5.38 13.59
C THR A 7 -8.94 4.66 12.49
N PRO A 8 -8.46 5.39 11.45
CA PRO A 8 -7.83 4.78 10.29
C PRO A 8 -6.47 4.18 10.64
N LEU A 9 -6.04 3.20 9.87
CA LEU A 9 -4.66 2.72 9.90
C LEU A 9 -3.84 3.46 8.85
N LEU A 10 -2.57 3.72 9.15
CA LEU A 10 -1.65 4.39 8.23
C LEU A 10 -0.34 3.60 8.16
N PHE A 11 0.02 3.18 6.96
CA PHE A 11 1.34 2.64 6.61
C PHE A 11 2.13 3.67 5.81
N GLN A 12 3.45 3.50 5.75
CA GLN A 12 4.33 4.39 4.97
C GLN A 12 5.35 3.57 4.17
N TRP A 13 5.56 3.97 2.91
CA TRP A 13 6.62 3.41 2.08
C TRP A 13 7.29 4.46 1.20
N PHE A 14 8.50 4.88 1.59
CA PHE A 14 9.31 5.82 0.82
C PHE A 14 10.38 5.05 0.07
N GLU A 15 10.27 5.03 -1.24
CA GLU A 15 11.10 4.20 -2.11
C GLU A 15 12.26 5.01 -2.70
N ARG A 16 13.48 4.68 -2.26
CA ARG A 16 14.70 5.30 -2.79
C ARG A 16 14.98 4.90 -4.23
N ASN A 17 14.71 3.65 -4.62
CA ASN A 17 15.01 3.14 -5.95
C ASN A 17 13.81 2.41 -6.59
N PRO A 18 12.83 3.15 -7.15
CA PRO A 18 11.67 2.56 -7.79
C PRO A 18 11.98 1.64 -8.98
N SER A 19 13.15 1.79 -9.62
CA SER A 19 13.55 0.96 -10.76
C SER A 19 13.80 -0.51 -10.41
N ARG A 20 13.91 -0.85 -9.11
CA ARG A 20 14.01 -2.25 -8.66
C ARG A 20 12.70 -3.03 -8.83
N PHE A 21 11.59 -2.34 -9.09
CA PHE A 21 10.31 -2.93 -9.46
C PHE A 21 10.11 -2.82 -10.97
N GLY A 22 9.35 -3.75 -11.54
CA GLY A 22 8.92 -3.66 -12.93
C GLY A 22 8.04 -2.43 -13.19
N GLU A 23 7.99 -2.00 -14.45
CA GLU A 23 7.31 -0.76 -14.88
C GLU A 23 5.84 -0.69 -14.46
N ASN A 24 5.14 -1.83 -14.38
CA ASN A 24 3.73 -1.92 -13.98
C ASN A 24 3.53 -2.65 -12.64
N GLN A 25 4.57 -2.75 -11.81
CA GLN A 25 4.47 -3.36 -10.49
C GLN A 25 4.17 -2.30 -9.42
N ILE A 26 3.49 -2.69 -8.35
CA ILE A 26 3.30 -1.83 -7.17
C ILE A 26 4.66 -1.64 -6.50
N PRO A 27 5.15 -0.40 -6.31
CA PRO A 27 6.51 -0.14 -5.85
C PRO A 27 6.64 -0.21 -4.32
N ILE A 28 6.08 -1.26 -3.71
CA ILE A 28 6.19 -1.60 -2.28
C ILE A 28 6.80 -3.00 -2.20
N ILE A 29 7.82 -3.18 -1.35
CA ILE A 29 8.53 -4.47 -1.27
C ILE A 29 7.57 -5.60 -0.89
N ASN A 30 7.72 -6.75 -1.57
CA ASN A 30 6.86 -7.91 -1.33
C ASN A 30 7.58 -9.24 -1.59
N THR A 31 8.80 -9.37 -1.07
CA THR A 31 9.57 -10.62 -1.15
C THR A 31 9.12 -11.60 -0.08
N GLN A 32 9.62 -12.84 -0.10
CA GLN A 32 9.37 -13.81 0.99
C GLN A 32 9.86 -13.31 2.35
N GLN A 33 10.99 -12.60 2.38
CA GLN A 33 11.58 -12.06 3.61
C GLN A 33 10.86 -10.78 4.08
N ASN A 34 10.37 -9.97 3.12
CA ASN A 34 9.69 -8.70 3.40
C ASN A 34 8.38 -8.62 2.60
N PRO A 35 7.31 -9.34 3.02
CA PRO A 35 6.03 -9.38 2.33
C PRO A 35 5.15 -8.17 2.69
N TYR A 36 5.68 -6.95 2.58
CA TYR A 36 5.04 -5.76 3.18
C TYR A 36 3.75 -5.37 2.47
N LEU A 37 3.72 -5.43 1.13
CA LEU A 37 2.48 -5.22 0.38
C LEU A 37 1.40 -6.25 0.77
N ASN A 38 1.78 -7.52 0.92
CA ASN A 38 0.84 -8.55 1.38
C ASN A 38 0.32 -8.26 2.78
N ASN A 39 1.17 -7.78 3.69
CA ASN A 39 0.75 -7.44 5.05
C ASN A 39 -0.25 -6.26 5.07
N ILE A 40 -0.03 -5.23 4.24
CA ILE A 40 -0.96 -4.09 4.09
C ILE A 40 -2.31 -4.58 3.54
N ILE A 41 -2.29 -5.40 2.49
CA ILE A 41 -3.50 -6.00 1.92
C ILE A 41 -4.24 -6.85 2.97
N ASN A 42 -3.51 -7.66 3.74
CA ASN A 42 -4.11 -8.46 4.80
C ASN A 42 -4.73 -7.58 5.89
N ALA A 43 -4.10 -6.47 6.28
CA ALA A 43 -4.66 -5.52 7.22
C ALA A 43 -5.98 -4.92 6.70
N ALA A 44 -6.04 -4.56 5.42
CA ALA A 44 -7.26 -4.07 4.78
C ALA A 44 -8.37 -5.12 4.68
N ILE A 45 -8.01 -6.40 4.47
CA ILE A 45 -8.97 -7.51 4.46
C ILE A 45 -9.55 -7.77 5.86
N ILE A 46 -8.77 -7.59 6.92
CA ILE A 46 -9.21 -7.77 8.31
C ILE A 46 -10.06 -6.57 8.75
N GLU A 47 -9.57 -5.35 8.53
CA GLU A 47 -10.18 -4.10 8.96
C GLU A 47 -11.06 -3.49 7.86
N LYS A 48 -12.01 -4.26 7.33
CA LYS A 48 -12.83 -3.89 6.16
C LYS A 48 -13.62 -2.59 6.33
N GLU A 49 -13.95 -2.24 7.56
CA GLU A 49 -14.74 -1.05 7.91
C GLU A 49 -13.86 0.16 8.26
N ARG A 50 -12.53 0.05 8.13
CA ARG A 50 -11.58 1.13 8.38
C ARG A 50 -10.86 1.53 7.10
N THR A 51 -10.59 2.83 6.96
CA THR A 51 -9.64 3.33 5.96
C THR A 51 -8.21 2.91 6.31
N ILE A 52 -7.48 2.43 5.30
CA ILE A 52 -6.08 1.99 5.35
C ILE A 52 -5.26 2.88 4.44
N GLY A 53 -4.71 3.96 4.99
CA GLY A 53 -3.82 4.83 4.25
C GLY A 53 -2.46 4.16 3.98
N VAL A 54 -1.93 4.34 2.77
CA VAL A 54 -0.54 4.01 2.45
C VAL A 54 0.14 5.26 1.93
N LEU A 55 0.89 5.95 2.80
CA LEU A 55 1.64 7.13 2.40
C LEU A 55 2.90 6.71 1.62
N VAL A 56 2.91 6.99 0.32
CA VAL A 56 4.01 6.65 -0.57
C VAL A 56 4.77 7.88 -1.05
N ASP A 57 6.08 7.74 -1.23
CA ASP A 57 6.93 8.73 -1.89
C ASP A 57 8.05 8.03 -2.67
N GLY A 58 8.52 8.67 -3.73
CA GLY A 58 9.51 8.15 -4.66
C GLY A 58 9.28 8.60 -6.09
N ASN A 59 10.32 8.52 -6.92
CA ASN A 59 10.24 8.85 -8.34
C ASN A 59 9.58 7.70 -9.14
N PHE A 60 8.28 7.48 -8.91
CA PHE A 60 7.52 6.39 -9.53
C PHE A 60 7.23 6.65 -11.00
N SER A 61 7.36 5.61 -11.82
CA SER A 61 6.98 5.65 -13.23
C SER A 61 5.47 5.77 -13.42
N ALA A 62 5.03 6.10 -14.62
CA ALA A 62 3.61 6.18 -14.94
C ALA A 62 2.91 4.82 -14.77
N GLY A 63 3.59 3.71 -15.10
CA GLY A 63 3.05 2.36 -14.88
C GLY A 63 2.91 2.01 -13.40
N GLN A 64 3.87 2.40 -12.56
CA GLN A 64 3.81 2.18 -11.11
C GLN A 64 2.68 2.95 -10.45
N LYS A 65 2.46 4.22 -10.86
CA LYS A 65 1.31 5.02 -10.40
C LYS A 65 -0.02 4.38 -10.81
N LYS A 66 -0.12 3.83 -12.03
CA LYS A 66 -1.31 3.08 -12.47
C LYS A 66 -1.50 1.79 -11.66
N ALA A 67 -0.42 1.12 -11.26
CA ALA A 67 -0.49 -0.07 -10.42
C ALA A 67 -0.99 0.25 -9.01
N LEU A 68 -0.54 1.36 -8.41
CA LEU A 68 -1.06 1.88 -7.14
C LEU A 68 -2.56 2.21 -7.25
N ALA A 69 -2.97 2.96 -8.29
CA ALA A 69 -4.39 3.28 -8.51
C ALA A 69 -5.26 2.02 -8.77
N LYS A 70 -4.66 0.94 -9.30
CA LYS A 70 -5.35 -0.34 -9.44
C LYS A 70 -5.51 -1.05 -8.09
N LEU A 71 -4.56 -0.89 -7.17
CA LEU A 71 -4.66 -1.41 -5.80
C LEU A 71 -5.83 -0.77 -5.05
N GLU A 72 -5.95 0.57 -5.09
CA GLU A 72 -7.07 1.32 -4.48
C GLU A 72 -8.43 0.86 -5.05
N LYS A 73 -8.51 0.58 -6.35
CA LYS A 73 -9.74 0.06 -6.98
C LYS A 73 -10.05 -1.39 -6.58
N GLN A 74 -9.04 -2.17 -6.24
CA GLN A 74 -9.20 -3.59 -5.91
C GLN A 74 -9.60 -3.78 -4.44
N TYR A 75 -9.18 -2.88 -3.55
CA TYR A 75 -9.48 -2.90 -2.12
C TYR A 75 -10.08 -1.56 -1.74
N GLU A 76 -11.42 -1.51 -1.61
CA GLU A 76 -12.20 -0.28 -1.42
C GLU A 76 -11.74 0.60 -0.24
N ASN A 77 -11.14 -0.02 0.77
CA ASN A 77 -10.69 0.65 1.98
C ASN A 77 -9.18 0.98 1.98
N ILE A 78 -8.44 0.71 0.90
CA ILE A 78 -7.06 1.17 0.69
C ILE A 78 -7.07 2.42 -0.20
#